data_AF-A0A1B9JYB1-F1
#
_entry.id   AF-A0A1B9JYB1-F1
#
_cell.length_a   1.000
_cell.length_b   1.000
_cell.length_c   1.000
_cell.angle_alpha   90.00
_cell.angle_beta   90.00
_cell.angle_gamma   90.00
#
_symmetry.space_group_name_H-M   'P 1'
#
loop_
_entity.id
_entity.type
_entity.pdbx_description
1 polymer ?
#
loop_
_entity_poly.entity_id
_entity_poly.type
_entity_poly.pdbx_seq_one_letter_code
_entity_poly.pdbx_strand_id
1 'polypeptide(L)'
;MKKLLVLLSCCVLLSACKVELSPSVNLSDLSSETPKTIKSNLTIEVTACGSYQDSRQESSSLTEAKQKITQIFPNAEYVECYEEMMDSKALFKIPVVVGGKQPSGDIQITNGNWGDGMVVFVSKELSGKINNMKKSSEKLDFDIKINLNNDLGKERNIYANGVYIDNNPILLSQYLLQTGNHTFRLSSISIDVLLKNNIIFVYQDYKKKDETQ
;
A
#
# COMPACT_ATOMS: atom_id res chain seq x y z
N MET A 1 -28.32 -32.04 -38.90
CA MET A 1 -27.56 -30.89 -38.36
C MET A 1 -28.14 -30.53 -37.00
N LYS A 2 -27.61 -31.12 -35.93
CA LYS A 2 -28.05 -30.89 -34.55
C LYS A 2 -26.79 -30.83 -33.68
N LYS A 3 -26.81 -29.93 -32.70
CA LYS A 3 -25.86 -29.75 -31.59
C LYS A 3 -24.64 -28.86 -31.90
N LEU A 4 -24.87 -27.55 -31.88
CA LEU A 4 -23.85 -26.60 -31.47
C LEU A 4 -24.49 -25.60 -30.51
N LEU A 5 -24.52 -25.94 -29.23
CA LEU A 5 -24.92 -25.04 -28.15
C LEU A 5 -24.03 -25.35 -26.94
N VAL A 6 -22.75 -25.00 -27.08
CA VAL A 6 -21.78 -24.93 -25.99
C VAL A 6 -21.23 -23.51 -26.05
N LEU A 7 -22.00 -22.55 -25.54
CA LEU A 7 -21.59 -21.17 -25.42
C LEU A 7 -22.25 -20.59 -24.15
N LEU A 8 -21.58 -20.76 -23.01
CA LEU A 8 -21.45 -19.80 -21.91
C LEU A 8 -20.82 -20.50 -20.70
N SER A 9 -19.49 -20.64 -20.72
CA SER A 9 -18.73 -20.84 -19.49
C SER A 9 -17.49 -19.95 -19.57
N CYS A 10 -17.74 -18.64 -19.69
CA CYS A 10 -16.74 -17.63 -19.38
C CYS A 10 -17.13 -17.01 -18.04
N CYS A 11 -17.19 -17.84 -16.99
CA CYS A 11 -17.14 -17.30 -15.63
C CYS A 11 -15.71 -16.81 -15.43
N VAL A 12 -15.56 -15.51 -15.54
CA VAL A 12 -14.33 -14.75 -15.37
C VAL A 12 -13.84 -14.98 -13.94
N LEU A 13 -12.97 -15.97 -13.73
CA LEU A 13 -12.23 -16.18 -12.48
C LEU A 13 -11.05 -15.20 -12.41
N LEU A 14 -11.32 -13.89 -12.50
CA LEU A 14 -10.36 -12.85 -12.14
C LEU A 14 -10.62 -12.38 -10.70
N SER A 15 -10.62 -13.30 -9.74
CA SER A 15 -10.57 -12.91 -8.32
C SER A 15 -9.11 -12.73 -7.91
N ALA A 16 -8.45 -11.69 -8.41
CA ALA A 16 -7.26 -11.20 -7.74
C ALA A 16 -7.74 -10.47 -6.48
N CYS A 17 -7.33 -10.91 -5.29
CA CYS A 17 -7.67 -10.18 -4.07
C CYS A 17 -6.81 -8.92 -4.03
N LYS A 18 -7.42 -7.78 -4.36
CA LYS A 18 -6.75 -6.49 -4.24
C LYS A 18 -6.60 -6.14 -2.75
N VAL A 19 -5.37 -5.84 -2.35
CA VAL A 19 -5.02 -5.41 -1.00
C VAL A 19 -4.33 -4.05 -1.11
N GLU A 20 -4.89 -3.03 -0.48
CA GLU A 20 -4.38 -1.66 -0.51
C GLU A 20 -4.01 -1.19 0.89
N LEU A 21 -2.74 -0.83 1.07
CA LEU A 21 -2.24 -0.18 2.28
C LEU A 21 -2.23 1.34 2.07
N SER A 22 -3.00 2.07 2.89
CA SER A 22 -3.24 3.52 2.72
C SER A 22 -2.87 4.38 3.94
N PRO A 23 -1.56 4.52 4.27
CA PRO A 23 -1.10 5.30 5.42
C PRO A 23 -1.22 6.78 5.15
N SER A 24 -1.55 7.55 6.18
CA SER A 24 -1.62 9.01 6.12
C SER A 24 -0.53 9.60 7.02
N VAL A 25 0.37 10.38 6.43
CA VAL A 25 1.59 10.87 7.09
C VAL A 25 1.79 12.35 6.80
N ASN A 26 2.34 13.09 7.76
CA ASN A 26 2.84 14.44 7.49
C ASN A 26 4.31 14.37 7.07
N LEU A 27 4.73 15.31 6.24
CA LEU A 27 6.11 15.42 5.80
C LEU A 27 7.07 15.72 6.97
N SER A 28 6.64 16.52 7.94
CA SER A 28 7.41 16.80 9.15
C SER A 28 7.71 15.52 9.98
N ASP A 29 6.77 14.59 10.04
CA ASP A 29 6.91 13.33 10.79
C ASP A 29 7.94 12.38 10.18
N LEU A 30 8.10 12.39 8.85
CA LEU A 30 9.08 11.55 8.16
C LEU A 30 10.51 11.89 8.59
N SER A 31 10.77 13.16 8.90
CA SER A 31 12.07 13.66 9.33
C SER A 31 12.29 13.60 10.85
N SER A 32 11.30 13.17 11.63
CA SER A 32 11.44 13.02 13.08
C SER A 32 12.46 11.94 13.43
N GLU A 33 13.40 12.24 14.34
CA GLU A 33 14.31 11.22 14.88
C GLU A 33 13.59 10.19 15.76
N THR A 34 12.49 10.61 16.40
CA THR A 34 11.67 9.75 17.24
C THR A 34 10.59 9.11 16.39
N PRO A 35 10.59 7.78 16.21
CA PRO A 35 9.54 7.10 15.46
C PRO A 35 8.22 7.17 16.22
N LYS A 36 7.11 7.27 15.49
CA LYS A 36 5.76 7.12 16.04
C LYS A 36 5.00 6.05 15.28
N THR A 37 4.09 5.35 15.97
CA THR A 37 3.22 4.37 15.34
C THR A 37 1.86 4.99 15.05
N ILE A 38 1.41 4.89 13.79
CA ILE A 38 0.06 5.27 13.37
C ILE A 38 -0.77 4.03 13.03
N LYS A 39 -2.09 4.13 13.13
CA LYS A 39 -3.01 3.12 12.61
C LYS A 39 -3.36 3.45 11.16
N SER A 40 -2.83 2.67 10.22
CA SER A 40 -3.07 2.82 8.79
C SER A 40 -4.24 1.95 8.33
N ASN A 41 -4.96 2.40 7.30
CA ASN A 41 -5.96 1.58 6.62
C ASN A 41 -5.27 0.49 5.80
N LEU A 42 -5.79 -0.73 5.91
CA LEU A 42 -5.53 -1.84 5.01
C LEU A 42 -6.88 -2.31 4.47
N THR A 43 -7.12 -2.11 3.18
CA THR A 43 -8.40 -2.43 2.53
C THR A 43 -8.24 -3.64 1.64
N ILE A 44 -9.20 -4.55 1.68
CA ILE A 44 -9.13 -5.82 0.93
C ILE A 44 -10.43 -6.06 0.23
N GLU A 45 -10.33 -6.36 -1.06
CA GLU A 45 -11.48 -6.80 -1.83
C GLU A 45 -11.90 -8.21 -1.42
N VAL A 46 -13.18 -8.35 -1.11
CA VAL A 46 -13.83 -9.63 -0.81
C VAL A 46 -15.01 -9.79 -1.77
N THR A 47 -15.48 -11.02 -1.98
CA THR A 47 -16.59 -11.25 -2.92
C THR A 47 -17.92 -10.71 -2.43
N ALA A 48 -18.12 -10.66 -1.12
CA ALA A 48 -19.31 -10.12 -0.46
C ALA A 48 -19.01 -9.86 1.01
N CYS A 49 -19.71 -8.92 1.64
CA CYS A 49 -19.65 -8.76 3.09
C CYS A 49 -20.52 -9.78 3.84
N GLY A 50 -21.73 -10.06 3.32
CA GLY A 50 -22.68 -11.01 3.91
C GLY A 50 -22.76 -12.34 3.16
N SER A 51 -23.23 -13.39 3.83
CA SER A 51 -23.53 -14.68 3.20
C SER A 51 -24.72 -14.55 2.25
N TYR A 52 -24.70 -15.30 1.15
CA TYR A 52 -25.82 -15.41 0.22
C TYR A 52 -27.07 -16.04 0.87
N GLN A 53 -26.88 -16.96 1.83
CA GLN A 53 -28.00 -17.66 2.48
C GLN A 53 -28.66 -16.80 3.58
N ASP A 54 -27.88 -16.00 4.29
CA ASP A 54 -28.34 -15.05 5.31
C ASP A 54 -27.38 -13.87 5.36
N SER A 55 -27.80 -12.71 4.87
CA SER A 55 -26.96 -11.51 4.80
C SER A 55 -26.56 -10.94 6.16
N ARG A 56 -27.18 -11.41 7.25
CA ARG A 56 -26.78 -11.08 8.62
C ARG A 56 -25.57 -11.88 9.10
N GLN A 57 -25.21 -12.94 8.39
CA GLN A 57 -24.01 -13.74 8.64
C GLN A 57 -22.88 -13.27 7.72
N GLU A 58 -21.65 -13.36 8.20
CA GLU A 58 -20.47 -13.02 7.39
C GLU A 58 -20.34 -13.97 6.19
N SER A 59 -19.87 -13.44 5.06
CA SER A 59 -19.52 -14.27 3.92
C SER A 59 -18.31 -15.16 4.23
N SER A 60 -18.15 -16.26 3.48
CA SER A 60 -16.95 -17.09 3.57
C SER A 60 -15.69 -16.31 3.16
N SER A 61 -15.78 -15.45 2.15
CA SER A 61 -14.65 -14.63 1.68
C SER A 61 -14.21 -13.59 2.72
N LEU A 62 -15.14 -12.99 3.46
CA LEU A 62 -14.82 -12.09 4.57
C LEU A 62 -14.14 -12.86 5.72
N THR A 63 -14.66 -14.05 6.05
CA THR A 63 -14.08 -14.90 7.09
C THR A 63 -12.65 -15.33 6.73
N GLU A 64 -12.44 -15.78 5.49
CA GLU A 64 -11.12 -16.13 4.96
C GLU A 64 -10.16 -14.93 4.93
N ALA A 65 -10.64 -13.77 4.51
CA ALA A 65 -9.84 -12.54 4.49
C ALA A 65 -9.36 -12.16 5.91
N LYS A 66 -10.26 -12.19 6.90
CA LYS A 66 -9.90 -11.94 8.31
C LYS A 66 -8.82 -12.91 8.81
N GLN A 67 -8.95 -14.19 8.50
CA GLN A 67 -7.97 -15.21 8.88
C GLN A 67 -6.61 -14.95 8.23
N LYS A 68 -6.58 -14.76 6.91
CA LYS A 68 -5.33 -14.52 6.15
C LYS A 68 -4.63 -13.25 6.59
N ILE A 69 -5.38 -12.17 6.81
CA ILE A 69 -4.79 -10.91 7.29
C ILE A 69 -4.23 -11.03 8.68
N THR A 70 -4.89 -11.74 9.58
CA THR A 70 -4.33 -11.97 10.91
C THR A 70 -3.03 -12.79 10.86
N GLN A 71 -2.86 -13.65 9.84
CA GLN A 71 -1.60 -14.37 9.63
C GLN A 71 -0.47 -13.47 9.10
N ILE A 72 -0.78 -12.54 8.18
CA ILE A 72 0.21 -11.60 7.62
C ILE A 72 0.55 -10.50 8.63
N PHE A 73 -0.48 -9.91 9.22
CA PHE A 73 -0.46 -8.76 10.11
C PHE A 73 -1.14 -9.16 11.43
N PRO A 74 -0.41 -9.76 12.39
CA PRO A 74 -0.98 -10.24 13.65
C PRO A 74 -1.68 -9.16 14.49
N ASN A 75 -1.29 -7.90 14.29
CA ASN A 75 -1.86 -6.74 14.97
C ASN A 75 -2.93 -6.01 14.13
N ALA A 76 -3.48 -6.66 13.10
CA ALA A 76 -4.58 -6.10 12.32
C ALA A 76 -5.89 -6.11 13.10
N GLU A 77 -6.54 -4.94 13.14
CA GLU A 77 -7.85 -4.76 13.75
C GLU A 77 -8.89 -4.66 12.63
N TYR A 78 -9.83 -5.60 12.57
CA TYR A 78 -10.96 -5.50 11.66
C TYR A 78 -11.87 -4.35 12.08
N VAL A 79 -12.22 -3.47 11.13
CA VAL A 79 -13.09 -2.32 11.35
C VAL A 79 -14.50 -2.63 10.87
N GLU A 80 -14.65 -2.89 9.57
CA GLU A 80 -15.94 -3.10 8.93
C GLU A 80 -15.77 -3.76 7.57
N CYS A 81 -16.89 -4.18 6.98
CA CYS A 81 -16.98 -4.54 5.57
C CYS A 81 -18.07 -3.69 4.94
N TYR A 82 -17.77 -3.06 3.81
CA TYR A 82 -18.66 -2.13 3.12
C TYR A 82 -18.61 -2.37 1.61
N GLU A 83 -19.62 -1.86 0.90
CA GLU A 83 -19.67 -1.90 -0.55
C GLU A 83 -19.35 -0.51 -1.12
N GLU A 84 -18.48 -0.46 -2.12
CA GLU A 84 -18.16 0.75 -2.87
C GLU A 84 -18.09 0.42 -4.37
N MET A 85 -18.94 1.06 -5.18
CA MET A 85 -18.95 0.88 -6.65
C MET A 85 -19.03 -0.58 -7.11
N MET A 86 -19.87 -1.39 -6.43
CA MET A 86 -20.09 -2.84 -6.64
C MET A 86 -19.00 -3.76 -6.09
N ASP A 87 -17.92 -3.21 -5.53
CA ASP A 87 -16.88 -4.00 -4.86
C ASP A 87 -17.16 -4.08 -3.35
N SER A 88 -17.18 -5.29 -2.79
CA SER A 88 -17.17 -5.46 -1.34
C SER A 88 -15.76 -5.35 -0.80
N LYS A 89 -15.56 -4.54 0.23
CA LYS A 89 -14.25 -4.23 0.81
C LYS A 89 -14.27 -4.45 2.31
N ALA A 90 -13.31 -5.22 2.80
CA ALA A 90 -13.03 -5.36 4.23
C ALA A 90 -11.94 -4.35 4.64
N LEU A 91 -12.24 -3.52 5.64
CA LEU A 91 -11.31 -2.53 6.19
C LEU A 91 -10.67 -3.07 7.47
N PHE A 92 -9.35 -2.97 7.52
CA PHE A 92 -8.55 -3.24 8.71
C PHE A 92 -7.71 -2.02 9.08
N LYS A 93 -7.33 -1.91 10.35
CA LYS A 93 -6.29 -1.01 10.82
C LYS A 93 -5.04 -1.81 11.16
N ILE A 94 -3.90 -1.41 10.62
CA ILE A 94 -2.60 -2.01 10.95
C ILE A 94 -1.62 -0.94 11.46
N PRO A 95 -0.69 -1.29 12.36
CA PRO A 95 0.34 -0.38 12.79
C PRO A 95 1.34 -0.11 11.66
N VAL A 96 1.65 1.16 11.42
CA VAL A 96 2.73 1.61 10.53
C VAL A 96 3.61 2.58 11.32
N VAL A 97 4.92 2.37 11.28
CA VAL A 97 5.87 3.29 11.91
C VAL A 97 6.17 4.45 10.97
N VAL A 98 6.25 5.66 11.51
CA VAL A 98 6.56 6.89 10.77
C VAL A 98 7.72 7.61 11.44
N GLY A 99 8.70 8.04 10.64
CA GLY A 99 9.94 8.65 11.13
C GLY A 99 10.92 7.60 11.68
N GLY A 100 11.90 8.06 12.46
CA GLY A 100 12.96 7.22 13.02
C GLY A 100 14.06 6.90 12.02
N LYS A 101 15.31 6.79 12.53
CA LYS A 101 16.51 6.56 11.70
C LYS A 101 16.80 5.09 11.39
N GLN A 102 16.26 4.19 12.19
CA GLN A 102 16.47 2.75 12.07
C GLN A 102 15.14 2.05 11.75
N PRO A 103 15.14 1.02 10.89
CA PRO A 103 13.95 0.21 10.65
C PRO A 103 13.41 -0.43 11.93
N SER A 104 12.11 -0.30 12.15
CA SER A 104 11.38 -0.81 13.30
C SER A 104 9.93 -1.11 12.90
N GLY A 105 9.36 -2.15 13.50
CA GLY A 105 8.03 -2.65 13.11
C GLY A 105 8.02 -3.36 11.75
N ASP A 106 6.83 -3.73 11.31
CA ASP A 106 6.63 -4.47 10.05
C ASP A 106 6.66 -3.57 8.83
N ILE A 107 6.17 -2.34 8.95
CA ILE A 107 6.20 -1.32 7.89
C ILE A 107 6.66 -0.02 8.53
N GLN A 108 7.61 0.66 7.89
CA GLN A 108 8.06 1.98 8.29
C GLN A 108 8.15 2.93 7.09
N ILE A 109 7.68 4.15 7.27
CA ILE A 109 7.83 5.25 6.31
C ILE A 109 8.66 6.33 6.98
N THR A 110 9.83 6.63 6.43
CA THR A 110 10.77 7.57 7.05
C THR A 110 11.55 8.34 6.00
N ASN A 111 12.30 9.33 6.46
CA ASN A 111 13.29 10.01 5.65
C ASN A 111 14.60 9.20 5.64
N GLY A 112 15.14 8.90 4.45
CA GLY A 112 16.35 8.09 4.30
C GLY A 112 17.64 8.84 4.67
N ASN A 113 18.47 8.23 5.53
CA ASN A 113 19.78 8.78 5.94
C ASN A 113 20.75 9.05 4.78
N TRP A 114 20.55 8.42 3.60
CA TRP A 114 21.50 8.47 2.47
C TRP A 114 21.17 9.48 1.37
N GLY A 115 20.08 10.24 1.47
CA GLY A 115 19.69 11.14 0.38
C GLY A 115 18.85 12.34 0.76
N ASP A 116 18.27 12.38 1.96
CA ASP A 116 17.05 13.15 2.26
C ASP A 116 15.92 12.75 1.26
N GLY A 117 14.76 12.31 1.73
CA GLY A 117 13.67 11.80 0.89
C GLY A 117 12.91 10.63 1.50
N MET A 118 11.68 10.39 1.04
CA MET A 118 10.82 9.36 1.60
C MET A 118 11.25 7.95 1.18
N VAL A 119 11.42 7.09 2.19
CA VAL A 119 11.73 5.68 2.07
C VAL A 119 10.65 4.86 2.74
N VAL A 120 10.29 3.75 2.12
CA VAL A 120 9.42 2.72 2.72
C VAL A 120 10.26 1.49 3.02
N PHE A 121 10.14 0.98 4.24
CA PHE A 121 10.69 -0.28 4.68
C PHE A 121 9.56 -1.26 4.97
N VAL A 122 9.83 -2.53 4.71
CA VAL A 122 9.03 -3.65 5.21
C VAL A 122 9.95 -4.66 5.90
N SER A 123 9.49 -5.30 6.96
CA SER A 123 10.27 -6.33 7.64
C SER A 123 10.48 -7.53 6.72
N LYS A 124 11.63 -8.21 6.85
CA LYS A 124 11.91 -9.45 6.10
C LYS A 124 10.84 -10.51 6.33
N GLU A 125 10.30 -10.57 7.55
CA GLU A 125 9.22 -11.47 7.91
C GLU A 125 7.95 -11.13 7.11
N LEU A 126 7.53 -9.86 7.11
CA LEU A 126 6.35 -9.42 6.36
C LEU A 126 6.52 -9.64 4.85
N SER A 127 7.65 -9.26 4.26
CA SER A 127 7.93 -9.52 2.85
C SER A 127 7.91 -11.02 2.54
N GLY A 128 8.42 -11.87 3.44
CA GLY A 128 8.33 -13.33 3.32
C GLY A 128 6.88 -13.83 3.30
N LYS A 129 6.04 -13.37 4.25
CA LYS A 129 4.61 -13.73 4.31
C LYS A 129 3.86 -13.30 3.05
N ILE A 130 4.05 -12.05 2.60
CA ILE A 130 3.42 -11.54 1.37
C ILE A 130 3.88 -12.33 0.14
N ASN A 131 5.18 -12.60 0.00
CA ASN A 131 5.71 -13.34 -1.14
C ASN A 131 5.25 -14.81 -1.16
N ASN A 132 5.10 -15.45 0.00
CA ASN A 132 4.55 -16.80 0.09
C ASN A 132 3.09 -16.84 -0.35
N MET A 133 2.30 -15.82 0.00
CA MET A 133 0.92 -15.70 -0.48
C MET A 133 0.85 -15.45 -1.99
N LYS A 134 1.69 -14.55 -2.53
CA LYS A 134 1.76 -14.32 -3.99
C LYS A 134 2.11 -15.59 -4.79
N LYS A 135 2.84 -16.54 -4.19
CA LYS A 135 3.19 -17.83 -4.81
C LYS A 135 2.10 -18.90 -4.68
N SER A 136 1.18 -18.76 -3.73
CA SER A 136 0.01 -19.63 -3.64
C SER A 136 -0.90 -19.39 -4.85
N SER A 137 -1.86 -20.28 -5.14
CA SER A 137 -2.79 -20.17 -6.27
C SER A 137 -3.70 -18.94 -6.25
N GLU A 138 -3.55 -18.08 -5.23
CA GLU A 138 -4.28 -16.83 -5.04
C GLU A 138 -3.45 -15.67 -5.58
N LYS A 139 -3.93 -15.03 -6.65
CA LYS A 139 -3.32 -13.79 -7.16
C LYS A 139 -3.59 -12.66 -6.18
N LEU A 140 -2.69 -12.43 -5.23
CA LEU A 140 -2.70 -11.26 -4.38
C LEU A 140 -2.12 -10.07 -5.14
N ASP A 141 -2.91 -9.02 -5.32
CA ASP A 141 -2.42 -7.74 -5.84
C ASP A 141 -2.24 -6.77 -4.67
N PHE A 142 -0.99 -6.49 -4.31
CA PHE A 142 -0.65 -5.67 -3.15
C PHE A 142 -0.24 -4.26 -3.62
N ASP A 143 -0.99 -3.26 -3.19
CA ASP A 143 -0.79 -1.85 -3.52
C ASP A 143 -0.47 -1.04 -2.27
N ILE A 144 0.33 0.01 -2.44
CA ILE A 144 0.67 0.97 -1.37
C ILE A 144 0.38 2.38 -1.87
N LYS A 145 -0.52 3.06 -1.17
CA LYS A 145 -0.97 4.43 -1.45
C LYS A 145 -0.74 5.33 -0.23
N ILE A 146 0.37 6.05 -0.22
CA ILE A 146 0.74 6.94 0.87
C ILE A 146 0.05 8.29 0.67
N ASN A 147 -0.80 8.69 1.61
CA ASN A 147 -1.37 10.03 1.65
C ASN A 147 -0.39 10.92 2.44
N LEU A 148 0.36 11.75 1.73
CA LEU A 148 1.35 12.65 2.28
C LEU A 148 0.78 14.06 2.40
N ASN A 149 0.79 14.63 3.60
CA ASN A 149 0.53 16.05 3.81
C ASN A 149 1.86 16.80 3.91
N ASN A 150 2.16 17.66 2.92
CA ASN A 150 3.24 18.62 3.04
C ASN A 150 2.81 19.77 3.96
N ASP A 151 3.05 19.58 5.26
CA ASP A 151 2.70 20.48 6.36
C ASP A 151 3.78 21.52 6.66
N LEU A 152 4.84 21.62 5.84
CA LEU A 152 5.98 22.51 6.09
C LEU A 152 5.72 23.98 5.71
N GLY A 153 4.55 24.29 5.16
CA GLY A 153 4.17 25.64 4.72
C GLY A 153 4.97 26.16 3.52
N LYS A 154 5.74 25.29 2.85
CA LYS A 154 6.50 25.62 1.64
C LYS A 154 6.58 24.44 0.67
N GLU A 155 6.72 24.76 -0.60
CA GLU A 155 6.95 23.77 -1.65
C GLU A 155 8.32 23.11 -1.51
N ARG A 156 8.47 21.90 -2.07
CA ARG A 156 9.74 21.16 -2.06
C ARG A 156 10.00 20.51 -3.41
N ASN A 157 11.20 20.73 -3.96
CA ASN A 157 11.64 19.97 -5.13
C ASN A 157 12.09 18.57 -4.70
N ILE A 158 11.48 17.56 -5.29
CA ILE A 158 11.81 16.16 -5.07
C ILE A 158 12.13 15.49 -6.41
N TYR A 159 12.81 14.35 -6.35
CA TYR A 159 13.05 13.46 -7.47
C TYR A 159 12.35 12.13 -7.18
N ALA A 160 11.18 11.94 -7.80
CA ALA A 160 10.31 10.80 -7.54
C ALA A 160 10.66 9.60 -8.44
N ASN A 161 10.51 8.39 -7.90
CA ASN A 161 10.96 7.16 -8.54
C ASN A 161 9.82 6.12 -8.59
N GLY A 162 9.34 5.82 -9.80
CA GLY A 162 8.40 4.72 -10.05
C GLY A 162 7.11 4.82 -9.25
N VAL A 163 6.47 5.99 -9.23
CA VAL A 163 5.25 6.27 -8.46
C VAL A 163 4.21 6.99 -9.30
N TYR A 164 2.97 7.01 -8.84
CA TYR A 164 1.95 7.94 -9.28
C TYR A 164 1.78 9.00 -8.19
N ILE A 165 1.92 10.28 -8.54
CA ILE A 165 1.62 11.40 -7.65
C ILE A 165 0.31 12.03 -8.12
N ASP A 166 -0.72 12.01 -7.27
CA ASP A 166 -2.06 12.52 -7.59
C ASP A 166 -2.60 11.95 -8.91
N ASN A 167 -2.46 10.63 -9.07
CA ASN A 167 -2.79 9.84 -10.26
C ASN A 167 -1.95 10.11 -11.52
N ASN A 168 -0.94 11.00 -11.46
CA ASN A 168 -0.02 11.23 -12.57
C ASN A 168 1.18 10.29 -12.47
N PRO A 169 1.50 9.48 -13.50
CA PRO A 169 2.64 8.58 -13.49
C PRO A 169 3.96 9.34 -13.55
N ILE A 170 4.88 9.01 -12.64
CA ILE A 170 6.23 9.55 -12.55
C ILE A 170 7.23 8.40 -12.43
N LEU A 171 7.99 8.18 -13.50
CA LEU A 171 8.99 7.11 -13.51
C LEU A 171 10.30 7.56 -12.86
N LEU A 172 10.86 8.68 -13.32
CA LEU A 172 12.15 9.19 -12.85
C LEU A 172 12.26 10.68 -13.24
N SER A 173 11.67 11.56 -12.43
CA SER A 173 11.67 12.99 -12.75
C SER A 173 11.64 13.88 -11.51
N GLN A 174 12.02 15.14 -11.72
CA GLN A 174 11.76 16.19 -10.75
C GLN A 174 10.25 16.41 -10.62
N TYR A 175 9.83 16.73 -9.41
CA TYR A 175 8.45 17.10 -9.09
C TYR A 175 8.48 18.19 -8.02
N LEU A 176 7.70 19.25 -8.22
CA LEU A 176 7.53 20.30 -7.24
C LEU A 176 6.37 19.91 -6.31
N LEU A 177 6.71 19.37 -5.15
CA LEU A 177 5.74 19.00 -4.12
C LEU A 177 5.13 20.26 -3.52
N GLN A 178 3.86 20.50 -3.84
CA GLN A 178 3.09 21.62 -3.32
C GLN A 178 2.80 21.45 -1.82
N THR A 179 2.33 22.51 -1.16
CA THR A 179 1.83 22.41 0.22
C THR A 179 0.49 21.70 0.26
N GLY A 180 0.22 20.94 1.33
CA GLY A 180 -1.05 20.23 1.51
C GLY A 180 -0.98 18.76 1.10
N ASN A 181 -2.15 18.17 0.81
CA ASN A 181 -2.30 16.73 0.64
C ASN A 181 -1.96 16.26 -0.78
N HIS A 182 -1.15 15.22 -0.85
CA HIS A 182 -0.75 14.52 -2.06
C HIS A 182 -0.85 13.02 -1.87
N THR A 183 -1.20 12.31 -2.94
CA THR A 183 -1.25 10.84 -2.95
C THR A 183 -0.07 10.27 -3.71
N PHE A 184 0.78 9.51 -3.04
CA PHE A 184 1.87 8.74 -3.64
C PHE A 184 1.47 7.26 -3.72
N ARG A 185 1.17 6.77 -4.91
CA ARG A 185 0.92 5.35 -5.15
C ARG A 185 2.14 4.69 -5.78
N LEU A 186 2.68 3.66 -5.14
CA LEU A 186 3.83 2.94 -5.70
C LEU A 186 3.40 2.20 -6.98
N SER A 187 4.29 2.18 -7.99
CA SER A 187 4.07 1.30 -9.15
C SER A 187 4.25 -0.17 -8.77
N SER A 188 3.71 -1.10 -9.57
CA SER A 188 3.89 -2.54 -9.35
C SER A 188 5.37 -2.94 -9.32
N ILE A 189 6.21 -2.30 -10.15
CA ILE A 189 7.67 -2.52 -10.13
C ILE A 189 8.26 -2.06 -8.80
N SER A 190 7.83 -0.90 -8.29
CA SER A 190 8.27 -0.38 -7.00
C SER A 190 7.86 -1.29 -5.84
N ILE A 191 6.65 -1.88 -5.89
CA ILE A 191 6.22 -2.87 -4.91
C ILE A 191 7.09 -4.14 -4.97
N ASP A 192 7.37 -4.66 -6.17
CA ASP A 192 8.19 -5.86 -6.31
C ASP A 192 9.63 -5.62 -5.83
N VAL A 193 10.20 -4.44 -6.10
CA VAL A 193 11.50 -4.02 -5.56
C VAL A 193 11.44 -3.92 -4.03
N LEU A 194 10.40 -3.30 -3.47
CA LEU A 194 10.20 -3.19 -2.02
C LEU A 194 10.14 -4.57 -1.36
N LEU A 195 9.34 -5.50 -1.89
CA LEU A 195 9.18 -6.85 -1.33
C LEU A 195 10.42 -7.73 -1.54
N LYS A 196 11.26 -7.44 -2.54
CA LYS A 196 12.52 -8.15 -2.80
C LYS A 196 13.65 -7.63 -1.90
N ASN A 197 13.78 -6.32 -1.77
CA ASN A 197 14.90 -5.68 -1.08
C ASN A 197 14.56 -5.26 0.36
N ASN A 198 13.29 -5.33 0.75
CA ASN A 198 12.74 -4.87 2.03
C ASN A 198 12.76 -3.34 2.23
N ILE A 199 13.13 -2.59 1.18
CA ILE A 199 13.29 -1.14 1.18
C ILE A 199 13.08 -0.58 -0.22
N ILE A 200 12.48 0.60 -0.33
CA ILE A 200 12.48 1.41 -1.55
C ILE A 200 12.49 2.90 -1.28
N PHE A 201 13.17 3.67 -2.13
CA PHE A 201 13.07 5.12 -2.18
C PHE A 201 11.85 5.52 -3.01
N VAL A 202 10.89 6.20 -2.39
CA VAL A 202 9.72 6.75 -3.08
C VAL A 202 10.10 8.03 -3.80
N TYR A 203 10.82 8.91 -3.11
CA TYR A 203 11.47 10.07 -3.69
C TYR A 203 12.74 10.42 -2.92
N GLN A 204 13.59 11.23 -3.56
CA GLN A 204 14.74 11.88 -2.94
C GLN A 204 14.52 13.39 -2.98
N ASP A 205 15.00 14.12 -1.98
CA ASP A 205 15.02 15.57 -2.01
C ASP A 205 15.97 16.00 -3.14
N TYR A 206 15.50 16.90 -3.99
CA TYR A 206 16.36 17.43 -5.04
C TYR A 206 17.36 18.39 -4.42
N LYS A 207 18.55 17.90 -4.11
CA LYS A 207 19.69 18.75 -3.84
C LYS A 207 20.17 19.26 -5.18
N LYS A 208 19.99 20.57 -5.46
CA LYS A 208 20.88 21.22 -6.42
C LYS A 208 22.29 20.86 -5.96
N LYS A 209 23.11 20.26 -6.82
CA LYS A 209 24.55 20.34 -6.60
C LYS A 209 24.81 21.81 -6.33
N ASP A 210 25.35 22.13 -5.17
CA ASP A 210 25.87 23.47 -4.96
C ASP A 210 26.74 23.77 -6.19
N GLU A 211 26.37 24.81 -6.92
CA GLU A 211 27.28 25.48 -7.84
C GLU A 211 28.34 26.13 -6.95
N THR A 212 29.27 25.31 -6.44
CA THR A 212 30.47 25.76 -5.76
C THR A 212 31.69 25.26 -6.51
N GLN A 213 32.20 26.23 -7.29
CA GLN A 213 33.55 26.42 -7.82
C GLN A 213 33.98 25.59 -9.03
#